data_AF-A0A0L8A5C5-F1
#
_entry.id   AF-A0A0L8A5C5-F1
#
_cell.length_a   1.000
_cell.length_b   1.000
_cell.length_c   1.000
_cell.angle_alpha   90.00
_cell.angle_beta   90.00
_cell.angle_gamma   90.00
#
_symmetry.space_group_name_H-M   'P 1'
#
loop_
_entity.id
_entity.type
_entity.pdbx_description
1 polymer ?
#
loop_
_entity_poly.entity_id
_entity_poly.type
_entity_poly.pdbx_seq_one_letter_code
_entity_poly.pdbx_strand_id
1 'polypeptide(L)'
;MLLRFRTVVAAAMLTVAAYATAVEVNGGHPDTYVVRKGDTLWDIAARFLQKPWLWPEIWQANPQIANPHLIYPGDVLSLAYLDRVTVAAKPGPRQEAPIDAIPLAQVEPFLKQLSVVDSIEQLPYVAGLEEERLRVTSGSAVYVRLADAQLGQRWAVVRPTVRYAQPKPTEDLTANGDVTPGSGNLWRAYNAPNHRRGVLGYELAQVATGTITHVAGGKVEASTLVLDKNEGGREVRAGDRLVPVEAKPYDLQFIPHVPAAGVEGVDVRVLAVTDMFTAAGPRDVIAISAGRAQGVDNGTVFSLWRPGRHVAHRMKYPTSSRMDDSLSTGAGRVSLPDEYAAHAMVFRTFDNVSYALVMQGVKPVRVGFNALHPDAK
;
A
#
# COMPACT_ATOMS: atom_id res chain seq x y z
N MET A 1 51.18 4.30 42.00
CA MET A 1 51.16 4.11 40.53
C MET A 1 49.74 3.91 39.95
N LEU A 2 48.69 4.52 40.55
CA LEU A 2 47.28 4.20 40.25
C LEU A 2 46.42 5.40 39.78
N LEU A 3 47.01 6.59 39.62
CA LEU A 3 46.29 7.82 39.25
C LEU A 3 46.29 8.14 37.74
N ARG A 4 47.08 7.44 36.92
CA ARG A 4 47.17 7.69 35.46
C ARG A 4 46.30 6.77 34.59
N PHE A 5 45.60 5.79 35.18
CA PHE A 5 44.72 4.87 34.44
C PHE A 5 43.26 5.36 34.32
N ARG A 6 42.81 6.28 35.18
CA ARG A 6 41.43 6.80 35.15
C ARG A 6 41.17 7.77 34.00
N THR A 7 42.19 8.47 33.51
CA THR A 7 42.07 9.46 32.44
C THR A 7 41.89 8.85 31.05
N VAL A 8 42.42 7.64 30.81
CA VAL A 8 42.32 6.96 29.51
C VAL A 8 40.92 6.39 29.28
N VAL A 9 40.27 5.85 30.32
CA VAL A 9 38.90 5.30 30.22
C VAL A 9 37.86 6.42 30.04
N ALA A 10 38.05 7.58 30.67
CA ALA A 10 37.18 8.74 30.47
C ALA A 10 37.25 9.28 29.02
N ALA A 11 38.43 9.27 28.40
CA ALA A 11 38.59 9.67 26.99
C ALA A 11 37.97 8.66 26.00
N ALA A 12 37.88 7.38 26.38
CA ALA A 12 37.26 6.34 25.55
C ALA A 12 35.72 6.25 25.67
N MET A 13 35.13 6.74 26.77
CA MET A 13 33.66 6.82 26.91
C MET A 13 33.04 8.10 26.32
N LEU A 14 33.83 9.13 26.01
CA LEU A 14 33.35 10.41 25.46
C LEU A 14 33.33 10.45 23.92
N THR A 15 33.56 9.31 23.25
CA THR A 15 33.43 9.15 21.80
C THR A 15 32.17 8.39 21.37
N VAL A 16 31.33 7.95 22.31
CA VAL A 16 29.95 7.49 22.03
C VAL A 16 28.98 8.67 22.17
N ALA A 17 29.38 9.83 21.64
CA ALA A 17 28.47 10.94 21.42
C ALA A 17 27.63 10.61 20.18
N ALA A 18 26.30 10.71 20.33
CA ALA A 18 25.33 10.28 19.33
C ALA A 18 25.64 10.76 17.90
N TYR A 19 25.55 9.84 16.94
CA TYR A 19 25.30 10.18 15.53
C TYR A 19 23.86 10.70 15.38
N ALA A 20 23.59 11.88 15.95
CA ALA A 20 22.46 12.69 15.57
C ALA A 20 22.74 13.23 14.16
N THR A 21 22.17 12.57 13.14
CA THR A 21 22.23 13.10 11.77
C THR A 21 21.48 14.42 11.74
N ALA A 22 22.22 15.52 11.56
CA ALA A 22 21.59 16.83 11.38
C ALA A 22 20.64 16.75 10.19
N VAL A 23 19.38 17.17 10.38
CA VAL A 23 18.42 17.28 9.30
C VAL A 23 18.86 18.45 8.43
N GLU A 24 19.55 18.14 7.34
CA GLU A 24 19.87 19.15 6.34
C GLU A 24 18.56 19.68 5.74
N VAL A 25 18.39 20.99 5.80
CA VAL A 25 17.22 21.70 5.25
C VAL A 25 17.47 21.96 3.76
N ASN A 26 16.42 21.82 2.95
CA ASN A 26 16.47 22.28 1.56
C ASN A 26 16.34 23.82 1.58
N GLY A 27 17.39 24.52 1.13
CA GLY A 27 17.74 25.85 1.66
C GLY A 27 16.64 26.92 1.71
N GLY A 28 16.57 27.64 2.83
CA GLY A 28 15.80 28.88 2.97
C GLY A 28 14.27 28.71 2.95
N HIS A 29 13.72 27.95 3.91
CA HIS A 29 12.27 27.89 4.12
C HIS A 29 11.75 29.17 4.81
N PRO A 30 10.48 29.57 4.59
CA PRO A 30 9.83 30.61 5.38
C PRO A 30 9.44 30.09 6.77
N ASP A 31 9.62 30.92 7.81
CA ASP A 31 9.25 30.67 9.21
C ASP A 31 7.78 30.31 9.41
N THR A 32 6.92 30.64 8.44
CA THR A 32 5.53 30.20 8.44
C THR A 32 5.12 29.78 7.04
N TYR A 33 4.30 28.73 6.97
CA TYR A 33 3.64 28.35 5.73
C TYR A 33 2.13 28.57 5.85
N VAL A 34 1.58 29.24 4.85
CA VAL A 34 0.13 29.35 4.68
C VAL A 34 -0.34 28.13 3.91
N VAL A 35 -1.05 27.23 4.58
CA VAL A 35 -1.70 26.07 3.95
C VAL A 35 -2.56 26.56 2.79
N ARG A 36 -2.40 25.97 1.61
CA ARG A 36 -3.18 26.26 0.40
C ARG A 36 -4.13 25.11 0.09
N LYS A 37 -5.15 25.37 -0.72
CA LYS A 37 -6.14 24.37 -1.15
C LYS A 37 -5.47 23.10 -1.69
N GLY A 38 -5.57 22.01 -0.93
CA GLY A 38 -5.05 20.69 -1.29
C GLY A 38 -3.65 20.36 -0.77
N ASP A 39 -3.03 21.21 0.06
CA ASP A 39 -1.80 20.86 0.78
C ASP A 39 -2.10 19.92 1.96
N THR A 40 -1.29 18.89 2.15
CA THR A 40 -1.26 18.09 3.40
C THR A 40 -0.01 18.41 4.23
N LEU A 41 0.01 18.06 5.53
CA LEU A 41 1.24 18.17 6.34
C LEU A 41 2.42 17.43 5.69
N TRP A 42 2.15 16.31 5.00
CA TRP A 42 3.11 15.57 4.20
C TRP A 42 3.65 16.36 3.01
N ASP A 43 2.80 16.97 2.19
CA ASP A 43 3.22 17.76 1.02
C ASP A 43 4.02 19.01 1.44
N ILE A 44 3.65 19.60 2.57
CA ILE A 44 4.34 20.76 3.16
C ILE A 44 5.70 20.34 3.70
N ALA A 45 5.79 19.22 4.41
CA ALA A 45 7.05 18.63 4.82
C ALA A 45 7.94 18.29 3.60
N ALA A 46 7.38 17.70 2.55
CA ALA A 46 8.10 17.40 1.30
C ALA A 46 8.61 18.65 0.56
N ARG A 47 8.00 19.81 0.82
CA ARG A 47 8.37 21.09 0.21
C ARG A 47 9.47 21.83 0.95
N PHE A 48 9.55 21.70 2.29
CA PHE A 48 10.46 22.49 3.13
C PHE A 48 11.49 21.66 3.91
N LEU A 49 11.29 20.35 4.03
CA LEU A 49 12.23 19.40 4.63
C LEU A 49 12.85 18.51 3.55
N GLN A 50 14.09 18.04 3.76
CA GLN A 50 14.60 16.90 2.99
C GLN A 50 13.87 15.58 3.31
N LYS A 51 13.13 15.52 4.43
CA LYS A 51 12.47 14.33 4.96
C LYS A 51 10.95 14.53 5.11
N PRO A 52 10.14 14.28 4.06
CA PRO A 52 8.68 14.39 4.08
C PRO A 52 7.95 13.75 5.28
N TRP A 53 8.47 12.64 5.81
CA TRP A 53 7.88 11.90 6.94
C TRP A 53 8.11 12.55 8.31
N LEU A 54 8.91 13.63 8.41
CA LEU A 54 9.03 14.43 9.64
C LEU A 54 7.89 15.44 9.81
N TRP A 55 6.83 15.35 9.00
CA TRP A 55 5.59 16.11 9.22
C TRP A 55 4.99 15.98 10.64
N PRO A 56 5.14 14.88 11.43
CA PRO A 56 4.67 14.84 12.82
C PRO A 56 5.42 15.82 13.73
N GLU A 57 6.66 16.20 13.40
CA GLU A 57 7.39 17.26 14.10
C GLU A 57 6.76 18.63 13.81
N ILE A 58 6.35 18.87 12.55
CA ILE A 58 5.54 20.05 12.18
C ILE A 58 4.21 20.04 12.96
N TRP A 59 3.58 18.87 13.14
CA TRP A 59 2.36 18.77 13.94
C TRP A 59 2.58 19.05 15.43
N GLN A 60 3.61 18.45 16.05
CA GLN A 60 3.98 18.70 17.45
C GLN A 60 4.36 20.17 17.70
N ALA A 61 5.00 20.82 16.73
CA ALA A 61 5.27 22.25 16.73
C ALA A 61 4.02 23.14 16.62
N ASN A 62 2.90 22.57 16.19
CA ASN A 62 1.65 23.27 15.93
C ASN A 62 0.48 22.64 16.72
N PRO A 63 0.54 22.64 18.07
CA PRO A 63 -0.47 22.00 18.92
C PRO A 63 -1.87 22.64 18.83
N GLN A 64 -2.02 23.78 18.13
CA GLN A 64 -3.33 24.31 17.73
C GLN A 64 -4.09 23.38 16.76
N ILE A 65 -3.38 22.48 16.07
CA ILE A 65 -3.94 21.47 15.18
C ILE A 65 -4.28 20.25 16.04
N ALA A 66 -5.51 20.19 16.56
CA ALA A 66 -5.93 19.06 17.41
C ALA A 66 -5.96 17.71 16.66
N ASN A 67 -6.12 17.72 15.33
CA ASN A 67 -6.07 16.55 14.47
C ASN A 67 -5.15 16.84 13.27
N PRO A 68 -4.04 16.10 13.08
CA PRO A 68 -3.06 16.38 12.03
C PRO A 68 -3.61 16.28 10.59
N HIS A 69 -4.72 15.59 10.41
CA HIS A 69 -5.37 15.42 9.11
C HIS A 69 -6.34 16.56 8.78
N LEU A 70 -6.70 17.38 9.75
CA LEU A 70 -7.56 18.55 9.60
C LEU A 70 -6.69 19.81 9.64
N ILE A 71 -5.83 19.95 8.64
CA ILE A 71 -5.24 21.24 8.32
C ILE A 71 -6.09 21.92 7.26
N TYR A 72 -6.27 23.21 7.44
CA TYR A 72 -7.23 23.97 6.66
C TYR A 72 -6.51 25.02 5.82
N PRO A 73 -6.72 25.08 4.50
CA PRO A 73 -6.26 26.17 3.69
C PRO A 73 -6.67 27.52 4.26
N GLY A 74 -5.65 28.32 4.52
CA GLY A 74 -5.75 29.44 5.43
C GLY A 74 -5.45 29.13 6.90
N ASP A 75 -4.67 28.10 7.19
CA ASP A 75 -3.97 27.87 8.47
C ASP A 75 -2.53 28.40 8.39
N VAL A 76 -2.04 28.96 9.49
CA VAL A 76 -0.59 29.24 9.63
C VAL A 76 0.04 28.01 10.27
N LEU A 77 0.81 27.26 9.50
CA LEU A 77 1.77 26.33 10.10
C LEU A 77 2.98 27.15 10.51
N SER A 78 3.30 27.11 11.79
CA SER A 78 4.60 27.48 12.32
C SER A 78 5.62 26.48 11.78
N LEU A 79 6.24 26.82 10.65
CA LEU A 79 7.52 26.23 10.26
C LEU A 79 8.64 26.75 11.16
N ALA A 80 8.40 27.81 11.94
CA ALA A 80 9.19 28.30 13.07
C ALA A 80 9.18 27.35 14.27
N TYR A 81 9.29 26.04 14.01
CA TYR A 81 9.96 25.07 14.86
C TYR A 81 11.26 24.58 14.22
N LEU A 82 11.37 24.56 12.88
CA LEU A 82 12.66 24.73 12.21
C LEU A 82 13.34 25.99 12.76
N ASP A 83 12.55 27.06 12.91
CA ASP A 83 12.91 28.28 13.65
C ASP A 83 12.23 28.40 15.06
N ARG A 84 12.10 27.29 15.81
CA ARG A 84 12.03 27.29 17.30
C ARG A 84 12.88 26.21 17.98
N VAL A 85 13.58 25.42 17.16
CA VAL A 85 15.03 25.35 17.25
C VAL A 85 15.68 26.77 17.20
N THR A 86 15.06 27.80 16.57
CA THR A 86 15.48 29.23 16.61
C THR A 86 14.38 30.35 16.67
N VAL A 87 13.59 30.47 17.77
CA VAL A 87 12.83 31.71 18.21
C VAL A 87 11.58 32.16 17.37
N ALA A 88 10.34 32.32 17.90
CA ALA A 88 9.92 33.38 18.86
C ALA A 88 8.46 33.99 18.77
N ALA A 89 7.74 34.04 17.62
CA ALA A 89 6.59 34.98 17.43
C ALA A 89 5.10 34.41 17.44
N LYS A 90 4.10 35.23 17.01
CA LYS A 90 2.63 35.01 16.83
C LYS A 90 2.06 35.72 15.55
N PRO A 91 0.87 35.35 15.00
CA PRO A 91 0.37 35.81 13.69
C PRO A 91 -0.75 36.89 13.69
N GLY A 92 -0.94 37.55 12.53
CA GLY A 92 -2.08 38.43 12.18
C GLY A 92 -3.09 37.76 11.22
N PRO A 93 -4.25 38.38 10.96
CA PRO A 93 -5.47 37.68 10.52
C PRO A 93 -5.50 37.35 9.01
N ARG A 94 -6.31 36.33 8.69
CA ARG A 94 -6.45 35.76 7.34
C ARG A 94 -7.93 35.55 6.99
N GLN A 95 -8.25 35.61 5.69
CA GLN A 95 -9.53 35.17 5.13
C GLN A 95 -9.30 33.97 4.20
N GLU A 96 -10.19 32.96 4.32
CA GLU A 96 -10.52 31.88 3.38
C GLU A 96 -9.45 30.78 3.08
N ALA A 97 -9.78 29.52 2.75
CA ALA A 97 -10.92 28.63 3.10
C ALA A 97 -10.62 27.17 2.62
N PRO A 98 -11.07 26.07 3.30
CA PRO A 98 -10.30 24.82 3.37
C PRO A 98 -10.52 23.68 2.32
N ILE A 99 -9.67 22.62 2.38
CA ILE A 99 -9.69 21.29 1.71
C ILE A 99 -8.96 20.30 2.64
N ASP A 100 -9.47 19.06 2.72
CA ASP A 100 -9.17 18.05 3.74
C ASP A 100 -8.05 17.02 3.42
N ALA A 101 -7.88 16.11 4.38
CA ALA A 101 -7.10 14.86 4.40
C ALA A 101 -7.22 13.95 3.16
N ILE A 102 -6.48 12.83 3.18
CA ILE A 102 -6.54 11.72 2.21
C ILE A 102 -8.00 11.49 1.79
N PRO A 103 -8.36 11.70 0.51
CA PRO A 103 -9.74 11.70 0.09
C PRO A 103 -10.33 10.30 0.23
N LEU A 104 -11.15 10.11 1.27
CA LEU A 104 -11.72 8.80 1.63
C LEU A 104 -12.35 8.11 0.42
N ALA A 105 -13.03 8.84 -0.46
CA ALA A 105 -13.64 8.33 -1.69
C ALA A 105 -12.68 7.58 -2.63
N GLN A 106 -11.37 7.85 -2.61
CA GLN A 106 -10.38 7.17 -3.45
C GLN A 106 -9.92 5.83 -2.86
N VAL A 107 -9.86 5.73 -1.53
CA VAL A 107 -9.45 4.50 -0.82
C VAL A 107 -10.65 3.66 -0.36
N GLU A 108 -11.85 4.23 -0.29
CA GLU A 108 -13.08 3.57 0.19
C GLU A 108 -13.42 2.26 -0.54
N PRO A 109 -13.28 2.12 -1.88
CA PRO A 109 -13.46 0.83 -2.55
C PRO A 109 -12.44 -0.21 -2.06
N PHE A 110 -11.18 0.18 -1.86
CA PHE A 110 -10.10 -0.67 -1.36
C PHE A 110 -10.23 -1.00 0.13
N LEU A 111 -10.99 -0.21 0.89
CA LEU A 111 -11.34 -0.50 2.28
C LEU A 111 -12.57 -1.42 2.35
N LYS A 112 -13.64 -1.14 1.60
CA LYS A 112 -14.92 -1.84 1.75
C LYS A 112 -15.08 -3.09 0.88
N GLN A 113 -14.57 -3.09 -0.36
CA GLN A 113 -14.98 -4.05 -1.39
C GLN A 113 -13.89 -5.06 -1.76
N LEU A 114 -12.62 -4.81 -1.42
CA LEU A 114 -11.52 -5.74 -1.66
C LEU A 114 -11.05 -6.36 -0.34
N SER A 115 -10.32 -7.46 -0.40
CA SER A 115 -9.64 -8.09 0.73
C SER A 115 -8.58 -9.06 0.21
N VAL A 116 -7.57 -9.41 1.02
CA VAL A 116 -6.56 -10.40 0.65
C VAL A 116 -6.54 -11.53 1.68
N VAL A 117 -6.49 -12.77 1.19
CA VAL A 117 -6.40 -14.00 2.01
C VAL A 117 -5.26 -14.89 1.52
N ASP A 118 -4.69 -15.73 2.38
CA ASP A 118 -3.60 -16.62 2.00
C ASP A 118 -4.05 -17.79 1.08
N SER A 119 -5.27 -18.30 1.26
CA SER A 119 -5.84 -19.39 0.45
C SER A 119 -7.35 -19.23 0.23
N ILE A 120 -7.83 -19.73 -0.90
CA ILE A 120 -9.23 -19.71 -1.34
C ILE A 120 -9.86 -21.10 -1.42
N GLU A 121 -9.07 -22.18 -1.32
CA GLU A 121 -9.52 -23.55 -1.56
C GLU A 121 -10.60 -23.99 -0.56
N GLN A 122 -10.38 -23.65 0.72
CA GLN A 122 -11.23 -23.99 1.85
C GLN A 122 -12.43 -23.04 2.03
N LEU A 123 -12.52 -21.96 1.23
CA LEU A 123 -13.63 -21.02 1.36
C LEU A 123 -14.95 -21.66 0.91
N PRO A 124 -16.04 -21.53 1.69
CA PRO A 124 -17.36 -21.96 1.26
C PRO A 124 -17.77 -21.28 -0.05
N TYR A 125 -18.69 -21.89 -0.81
CA TYR A 125 -18.98 -21.44 -2.17
C TYR A 125 -20.46 -21.52 -2.54
N VAL A 126 -20.85 -20.72 -3.54
CA VAL A 126 -22.17 -20.76 -4.18
C VAL A 126 -22.24 -22.02 -5.05
N ALA A 127 -23.02 -23.00 -4.59
CA ALA A 127 -23.20 -24.29 -5.25
C ALA A 127 -24.23 -24.24 -6.39
N GLY A 128 -25.20 -23.32 -6.31
CA GLY A 128 -26.23 -23.13 -7.34
C GLY A 128 -27.03 -21.85 -7.10
N LEU A 129 -27.85 -21.48 -8.07
CA LEU A 129 -28.69 -20.28 -8.02
C LEU A 129 -30.17 -20.66 -8.11
N GLU A 130 -31.04 -19.78 -7.63
CA GLU A 130 -32.50 -19.89 -7.78
C GLU A 130 -32.91 -20.09 -9.25
N GLU A 131 -33.88 -20.98 -9.48
CA GLU A 131 -34.43 -21.34 -10.81
C GLU A 131 -33.38 -21.78 -11.87
N GLU A 132 -32.25 -22.37 -11.45
CA GLU A 132 -31.15 -22.80 -12.35
C GLU A 132 -30.59 -21.67 -13.23
N ARG A 133 -30.82 -20.41 -12.85
CA ARG A 133 -30.32 -19.25 -13.59
C ARG A 133 -28.80 -19.29 -13.64
N LEU A 134 -28.20 -18.91 -14.78
CA LEU A 134 -26.74 -18.82 -14.91
C LEU A 134 -26.13 -17.79 -13.95
N ARG A 135 -26.91 -16.75 -13.63
CA ARG A 135 -26.51 -15.60 -12.83
C ARG A 135 -27.71 -14.94 -12.15
N VAL A 136 -27.49 -14.29 -11.01
CA VAL A 136 -28.52 -13.54 -10.26
C VAL A 136 -28.00 -12.24 -9.67
N THR A 137 -28.92 -11.39 -9.25
CA THR A 137 -28.68 -10.04 -8.69
C THR A 137 -29.31 -9.91 -7.29
N SER A 138 -29.22 -8.73 -6.69
CA SER A 138 -29.76 -8.40 -5.37
C SER A 138 -31.22 -8.83 -5.20
N GLY A 139 -31.54 -9.41 -4.04
CA GLY A 139 -32.90 -9.88 -3.70
C GLY A 139 -33.24 -11.33 -4.07
N SER A 140 -32.46 -12.01 -4.91
CA SER A 140 -32.64 -13.43 -5.23
C SER A 140 -32.04 -14.36 -4.15
N ALA A 141 -32.50 -15.61 -4.14
CA ALA A 141 -31.90 -16.67 -3.35
C ALA A 141 -30.72 -17.34 -4.09
N VAL A 142 -29.70 -17.75 -3.33
CA VAL A 142 -28.59 -18.58 -3.82
C VAL A 142 -28.33 -19.74 -2.87
N TYR A 143 -27.99 -20.89 -3.45
CA TYR A 143 -27.70 -22.11 -2.71
C TYR A 143 -26.19 -22.19 -2.42
N VAL A 144 -25.84 -22.30 -1.16
CA VAL A 144 -24.47 -22.19 -0.67
C VAL A 144 -24.04 -23.44 0.09
N ARG A 145 -22.88 -24.00 -0.26
CA ARG A 145 -22.28 -25.11 0.49
C ARG A 145 -21.37 -24.53 1.56
N LEU A 146 -21.80 -24.62 2.82
CA LEU A 146 -21.05 -24.14 3.98
C LEU A 146 -21.37 -25.03 5.19
N ALA A 147 -20.38 -25.29 6.05
CA ALA A 147 -20.51 -26.28 7.13
C ALA A 147 -21.31 -25.77 8.34
N ASP A 148 -20.91 -24.62 8.88
CA ASP A 148 -21.42 -24.09 10.16
C ASP A 148 -22.48 -23.00 9.97
N ALA A 149 -23.55 -23.30 9.23
CA ALA A 149 -24.57 -22.32 8.87
C ALA A 149 -25.52 -22.00 10.03
N GLN A 150 -25.71 -20.70 10.31
CA GLN A 150 -26.65 -20.20 11.30
C GLN A 150 -27.70 -19.29 10.65
N LEU A 151 -28.97 -19.47 11.04
CA LEU A 151 -30.07 -18.62 10.57
C LEU A 151 -29.83 -17.16 10.98
N GLY A 152 -30.05 -16.23 10.05
CA GLY A 152 -29.82 -14.79 10.27
C GLY A 152 -28.35 -14.35 10.16
N GLN A 153 -27.40 -15.27 9.97
CA GLN A 153 -25.99 -14.92 9.78
C GLN A 153 -25.79 -14.25 8.40
N ARG A 154 -25.04 -13.14 8.37
CA ARG A 154 -24.69 -12.44 7.13
C ARG A 154 -23.37 -12.94 6.56
N TRP A 155 -23.36 -13.19 5.25
CA TRP A 155 -22.19 -13.62 4.49
C TRP A 155 -21.98 -12.71 3.27
N ALA A 156 -20.73 -12.35 2.99
CA ALA A 156 -20.35 -11.66 1.77
C ALA A 156 -20.02 -12.71 0.70
N VAL A 157 -20.66 -12.59 -0.47
CA VAL A 157 -20.27 -13.30 -1.68
C VAL A 157 -19.11 -12.54 -2.30
N VAL A 158 -17.97 -13.21 -2.46
CA VAL A 158 -16.71 -12.65 -2.94
C VAL A 158 -16.17 -13.48 -4.10
N ARG A 159 -15.44 -12.82 -5.00
CA ARG A 159 -14.84 -13.43 -6.19
C ARG A 159 -13.34 -13.21 -6.18
N PRO A 160 -12.51 -14.27 -6.27
CA PRO A 160 -11.09 -14.12 -6.50
C PRO A 160 -10.83 -13.34 -7.79
N THR A 161 -10.03 -12.28 -7.72
CA THR A 161 -9.70 -11.38 -8.85
C THR A 161 -8.23 -11.45 -9.23
N VAL A 162 -7.34 -11.43 -8.25
CA VAL A 162 -5.88 -11.38 -8.45
C VAL A 162 -5.18 -12.38 -7.54
N ARG A 163 -4.12 -13.03 -8.02
CA ARG A 163 -3.19 -13.81 -7.19
C ARG A 163 -1.89 -13.05 -7.04
N TYR A 164 -1.55 -12.69 -5.81
CA TYR A 164 -0.27 -12.07 -5.48
C TYR A 164 0.81 -13.12 -5.29
N ALA A 165 1.97 -12.86 -5.90
CA ALA A 165 3.20 -13.63 -5.74
C ALA A 165 4.38 -12.69 -5.96
N GLN A 166 5.59 -13.09 -5.56
CA GLN A 166 6.78 -12.32 -5.95
C GLN A 166 6.86 -12.18 -7.49
N PRO A 167 7.17 -10.97 -8.01
CA PRO A 167 6.72 -10.60 -9.34
C PRO A 167 7.37 -11.42 -10.48
N LYS A 168 6.48 -12.15 -11.15
CA LYS A 168 6.55 -12.64 -12.53
C LYS A 168 5.58 -11.80 -13.39
N PRO A 169 5.43 -12.02 -14.72
CA PRO A 169 4.22 -11.58 -15.40
C PRO A 169 2.99 -12.01 -14.58
N THR A 170 2.07 -11.07 -14.33
CA THR A 170 0.77 -11.33 -13.71
C THR A 170 0.09 -12.49 -14.43
N GLU A 171 -0.45 -13.47 -13.70
CA GLU A 171 -1.23 -14.57 -14.28
C GLU A 171 -2.72 -14.30 -13.99
N ASP A 172 -3.57 -14.33 -15.01
CA ASP A 172 -5.02 -14.18 -14.85
C ASP A 172 -5.61 -15.45 -14.22
N LEU A 173 -6.53 -15.23 -13.26
CA LEU A 173 -7.28 -16.31 -12.63
C LEU A 173 -8.52 -16.69 -13.46
N THR A 174 -8.74 -17.99 -13.60
CA THR A 174 -10.03 -18.53 -14.03
C THR A 174 -11.10 -18.32 -12.96
N ALA A 175 -12.37 -18.54 -13.29
CA ALA A 175 -13.47 -18.44 -12.33
C ALA A 175 -13.34 -19.37 -11.11
N ASN A 176 -12.58 -20.46 -11.23
CA ASN A 176 -12.34 -21.44 -10.15
C ASN A 176 -11.19 -21.03 -9.21
N GLY A 177 -10.37 -20.05 -9.61
CA GLY A 177 -9.12 -19.69 -8.92
C GLY A 177 -7.86 -20.32 -9.52
N ASP A 178 -7.98 -21.21 -10.51
CA ASP A 178 -6.84 -21.78 -11.24
C ASP A 178 -6.15 -20.71 -12.09
N VAL A 179 -4.83 -20.76 -12.20
CA VAL A 179 -4.07 -19.89 -13.11
C VAL A 179 -4.15 -20.40 -14.55
N THR A 180 -4.28 -19.49 -15.51
CA THR A 180 -4.09 -19.83 -16.93
C THR A 180 -2.60 -19.66 -17.29
N PRO A 181 -1.85 -20.72 -17.65
CA PRO A 181 -0.41 -20.60 -17.88
C PRO A 181 -0.09 -19.65 -19.04
N GLY A 182 0.69 -18.59 -18.75
CA GLY A 182 1.04 -17.55 -19.74
C GLY A 182 -0.05 -16.51 -20.02
N SER A 183 -1.13 -16.50 -19.24
CA SER A 183 -2.11 -15.40 -19.22
C SER A 183 -1.62 -14.17 -18.45
N GLY A 184 -2.48 -13.16 -18.37
CA GLY A 184 -2.18 -11.82 -17.88
C GLY A 184 -1.30 -11.02 -18.83
N ASN A 185 -1.04 -9.77 -18.49
CA ASN A 185 -0.53 -8.78 -19.44
C ASN A 185 0.89 -9.12 -19.94
N LEU A 186 0.96 -9.76 -21.12
CA LEU A 186 2.17 -10.13 -21.85
C LEU A 186 3.14 -8.95 -22.10
N TRP A 187 2.64 -7.72 -22.04
CA TRP A 187 3.43 -6.48 -22.09
C TRP A 187 4.20 -6.16 -20.79
N ARG A 188 4.21 -7.07 -19.80
CA ARG A 188 4.90 -6.83 -18.53
C ARG A 188 5.52 -8.05 -17.86
N ALA A 189 6.37 -8.77 -18.58
CA ALA A 189 7.29 -9.74 -18.00
C ALA A 189 8.41 -9.06 -17.18
N TYR A 190 8.10 -8.55 -15.99
CA TYR A 190 9.11 -8.38 -14.96
C TYR A 190 9.49 -9.76 -14.45
N ASN A 191 10.77 -10.12 -14.54
CA ASN A 191 11.33 -11.29 -13.88
C ASN A 191 12.04 -10.82 -12.62
N ALA A 192 11.53 -11.20 -11.44
CA ALA A 192 12.27 -11.02 -10.19
C ALA A 192 13.66 -11.69 -10.30
N PRO A 193 14.75 -11.02 -9.85
CA PRO A 193 16.07 -11.64 -9.79
C PRO A 193 16.10 -12.87 -8.87
N ASN A 194 15.21 -12.91 -7.87
CA ASN A 194 15.16 -13.98 -6.89
C ASN A 194 14.30 -15.17 -7.37
N HIS A 195 14.82 -16.39 -7.18
CA HIS A 195 14.20 -17.62 -7.64
C HIS A 195 13.19 -18.22 -6.64
N ARG A 196 13.00 -17.59 -5.48
CA ARG A 196 12.09 -18.07 -4.42
C ARG A 196 10.63 -17.79 -4.79
N ARG A 197 9.95 -18.85 -5.22
CA ARG A 197 8.53 -18.84 -5.57
C ARG A 197 7.72 -18.90 -4.29
N GLY A 198 6.86 -17.92 -4.07
CA GLY A 198 5.90 -17.89 -2.96
C GLY A 198 4.63 -17.15 -3.39
N VAL A 199 3.48 -17.75 -3.09
CA VAL A 199 2.18 -17.04 -3.15
C VAL A 199 2.11 -16.14 -1.92
N LEU A 200 1.74 -14.88 -2.13
CA LEU A 200 1.59 -13.87 -1.07
C LEU A 200 0.12 -13.65 -0.70
N GLY A 201 -0.82 -14.17 -1.50
CA GLY A 201 -2.24 -14.19 -1.21
C GLY A 201 -3.11 -14.09 -2.47
N TYR A 202 -4.41 -14.05 -2.26
CA TYR A 202 -5.44 -13.89 -3.28
C TYR A 202 -6.30 -12.69 -2.93
N GLU A 203 -6.45 -11.76 -3.86
CA GLU A 203 -7.42 -10.68 -3.77
C GLU A 203 -8.82 -11.25 -4.00
N LEU A 204 -9.71 -10.97 -3.05
CA LEU A 204 -11.13 -11.28 -3.09
C LEU A 204 -11.91 -9.97 -3.21
N ALA A 205 -12.63 -9.81 -4.31
CA ALA A 205 -13.51 -8.67 -4.52
C ALA A 205 -14.96 -9.03 -4.20
N GLN A 206 -15.59 -8.26 -3.32
CA GLN A 206 -17.00 -8.41 -2.96
C GLN A 206 -17.89 -8.24 -4.20
N VAL A 207 -18.85 -9.16 -4.31
CA VAL A 207 -19.83 -9.25 -5.38
C VAL A 207 -21.19 -8.86 -4.81
N ALA A 208 -21.61 -9.48 -3.72
CA ALA A 208 -22.87 -9.16 -3.03
C ALA A 208 -22.76 -9.48 -1.53
N THR A 209 -23.77 -9.10 -0.78
CA THR A 209 -23.97 -9.53 0.61
C THR A 209 -25.32 -10.23 0.70
N GLY A 210 -25.48 -11.16 1.62
CA GLY A 210 -26.76 -11.80 1.88
C GLY A 210 -26.88 -12.33 3.30
N THR A 211 -28.08 -12.80 3.62
CA THR A 211 -28.43 -13.35 4.93
C THR A 211 -28.92 -14.79 4.79
N ILE A 212 -28.46 -15.70 5.67
CA ILE A 212 -28.90 -17.10 5.67
C ILE A 212 -30.34 -17.19 6.15
N THR A 213 -31.24 -17.66 5.28
CA THR A 213 -32.67 -17.83 5.58
C THR A 213 -33.06 -19.30 5.77
N HIS A 214 -32.25 -20.23 5.27
CA HIS A 214 -32.44 -21.67 5.49
C HIS A 214 -31.08 -22.35 5.68
N VAL A 215 -31.01 -23.28 6.62
CA VAL A 215 -29.80 -24.05 6.93
C VAL A 215 -29.94 -25.46 6.38
N ALA A 216 -28.86 -25.99 5.80
CA ALA A 216 -28.75 -27.36 5.30
C ALA A 216 -29.17 -28.40 6.37
N GLY A 217 -29.83 -29.48 5.96
CA GLY A 217 -30.36 -30.47 6.90
C GLY A 217 -30.78 -31.79 6.27
N GLY A 218 -30.62 -32.88 7.02
CA GLY A 218 -30.98 -34.23 6.58
C GLY A 218 -30.14 -34.69 5.38
N LYS A 219 -30.76 -34.76 4.19
CA LYS A 219 -30.09 -35.09 2.92
C LYS A 219 -29.70 -33.87 2.09
N VAL A 220 -30.05 -32.66 2.52
CA VAL A 220 -29.77 -31.41 1.80
C VAL A 220 -28.43 -30.85 2.27
N GLU A 221 -27.45 -30.78 1.37
CA GLU A 221 -26.08 -30.34 1.68
C GLU A 221 -25.84 -28.82 1.47
N ALA A 222 -26.85 -28.09 1.00
CA ALA A 222 -26.77 -26.66 0.71
C ALA A 222 -27.73 -25.84 1.59
N SER A 223 -27.25 -24.72 2.11
CA SER A 223 -28.04 -23.71 2.80
C SER A 223 -28.55 -22.66 1.81
N THR A 224 -29.57 -21.88 2.18
CA THR A 224 -30.09 -20.78 1.35
C THR A 224 -29.64 -19.44 1.91
N LEU A 225 -28.93 -18.68 1.07
CA LEU A 225 -28.55 -17.28 1.31
C LEU A 225 -29.43 -16.38 0.43
N VAL A 226 -30.15 -15.43 1.02
CA VAL A 226 -30.90 -14.42 0.25
C VAL A 226 -30.04 -13.16 0.12
N LEU A 227 -29.83 -12.70 -1.10
CA LEU A 227 -29.00 -11.53 -1.39
C LEU A 227 -29.71 -10.24 -0.99
N ASP A 228 -28.97 -9.31 -0.38
CA ASP A 228 -29.53 -8.06 0.14
C ASP A 228 -29.94 -7.12 -1.01
N LYS A 229 -31.17 -6.59 -0.96
CA LYS A 229 -31.79 -5.82 -2.05
C LYS A 229 -31.17 -4.43 -2.30
N ASN A 230 -30.55 -3.85 -1.27
CA ASN A 230 -30.15 -2.44 -1.24
C ASN A 230 -28.63 -2.24 -1.30
N GLU A 231 -27.83 -3.31 -1.35
CA GLU A 231 -26.38 -3.19 -1.52
C GLU A 231 -26.03 -3.30 -3.01
N GLY A 232 -25.25 -2.35 -3.52
CA GLY A 232 -24.93 -2.17 -4.95
C GLY A 232 -23.95 -3.23 -5.49
N GLY A 233 -24.38 -4.48 -5.46
CA GLY A 233 -23.58 -5.64 -5.83
C GLY A 233 -23.40 -5.83 -7.33
N ARG A 234 -22.34 -6.57 -7.68
CA ARG A 234 -22.19 -7.20 -8.99
C ARG A 234 -22.99 -8.50 -9.04
N GLU A 235 -23.15 -9.01 -10.25
CA GLU A 235 -23.89 -10.23 -10.54
C GLU A 235 -23.20 -11.48 -9.94
N VAL A 236 -23.94 -12.26 -9.16
CA VAL A 236 -23.51 -13.50 -8.50
C VAL A 236 -23.66 -14.69 -9.45
N ARG A 237 -22.71 -15.63 -9.40
CA ARG A 237 -22.69 -16.89 -10.17
C ARG A 237 -22.29 -18.08 -9.30
N ALA A 238 -22.61 -19.28 -9.75
CA ALA A 238 -22.07 -20.51 -9.16
C ALA A 238 -20.53 -20.50 -9.19
N GLY A 239 -19.90 -21.01 -8.14
CA GLY A 239 -18.45 -20.99 -7.94
C GLY A 239 -17.88 -19.73 -7.27
N ASP A 240 -18.66 -18.64 -7.13
CA ASP A 240 -18.25 -17.53 -6.28
C ASP A 240 -18.10 -18.01 -4.81
N ARG A 241 -17.18 -17.39 -4.06
CA ARG A 241 -16.81 -17.80 -2.69
C ARG A 241 -17.55 -16.98 -1.64
N LEU A 242 -17.50 -17.42 -0.40
CA LEU A 242 -18.18 -16.82 0.74
C LEU A 242 -17.17 -16.52 1.86
N VAL A 243 -17.30 -15.34 2.45
CA VAL A 243 -16.59 -14.95 3.69
C VAL A 243 -17.58 -14.36 4.68
N PRO A 244 -17.38 -14.52 6.00
CA PRO A 244 -18.27 -13.91 6.99
C PRO A 244 -18.22 -12.37 6.86
N VAL A 245 -19.37 -11.72 7.07
CA VAL A 245 -19.41 -10.24 7.11
C VAL A 245 -18.85 -9.78 8.46
N GLU A 246 -17.55 -9.56 8.50
CA GLU A 246 -16.89 -8.99 9.66
C GLU A 246 -16.94 -7.45 9.59
N ALA A 247 -17.61 -6.83 10.56
CA ALA A 247 -17.60 -5.39 10.76
C ALA A 247 -16.24 -4.92 11.32
N LYS A 248 -15.19 -5.01 10.51
CA LYS A 248 -13.87 -4.46 10.85
C LYS A 248 -13.95 -2.94 10.75
N PRO A 249 -13.73 -2.19 11.85
CA PRO A 249 -13.51 -0.76 11.74
C PRO A 249 -12.23 -0.56 10.93
N TYR A 250 -12.32 0.26 9.88
CA TYR A 250 -11.16 0.74 9.15
C TYR A 250 -10.67 2.01 9.83
N ASP A 251 -9.37 2.08 10.09
CA ASP A 251 -8.76 3.31 10.60
C ASP A 251 -8.95 4.42 9.56
N LEU A 252 -9.66 5.49 9.92
CA LEU A 252 -9.83 6.67 9.06
C LEU A 252 -8.73 7.71 9.30
N GLN A 253 -7.83 7.45 10.25
CA GLN A 253 -6.72 8.29 10.64
C GLN A 253 -5.43 7.50 10.47
N PHE A 254 -4.70 7.78 9.38
CA PHE A 254 -3.40 7.19 9.09
C PHE A 254 -2.33 8.19 9.45
N ILE A 255 -1.47 7.90 10.43
CA ILE A 255 -0.34 8.75 10.79
C ILE A 255 0.89 8.25 10.01
N PRO A 256 1.32 8.91 8.91
CA PRO A 256 2.48 8.45 8.18
C PRO A 256 3.76 8.36 9.04
N HIS A 257 4.37 7.18 9.08
CA HIS A 257 5.62 6.89 9.81
C HIS A 257 6.55 5.95 9.01
N VAL A 258 7.78 5.76 9.50
CA VAL A 258 8.76 4.84 8.89
C VAL A 258 8.39 3.37 9.19
N PRO A 259 8.71 2.40 8.30
CA PRO A 259 8.49 0.99 8.56
C PRO A 259 9.25 0.51 9.81
N ALA A 260 8.74 -0.51 10.49
CA ALA A 260 9.46 -1.15 11.59
C ALA A 260 10.78 -1.78 11.10
N ALA A 261 11.78 -1.85 11.99
CA ALA A 261 13.11 -2.38 11.66
C ALA A 261 13.11 -3.83 11.11
N GLY A 262 12.06 -4.61 11.36
CA GLY A 262 11.88 -5.95 10.78
C GLY A 262 11.66 -5.96 9.25
N VAL A 263 11.35 -4.82 8.64
CA VAL A 263 11.24 -4.64 7.19
C VAL A 263 12.61 -4.38 6.56
N GLU A 264 13.62 -3.94 7.33
CA GLU A 264 14.97 -3.71 6.79
C GLU A 264 15.61 -5.02 6.29
N GLY A 265 16.03 -5.01 5.02
CA GLY A 265 16.57 -6.20 4.35
C GLY A 265 15.51 -7.12 3.71
N VAL A 266 14.21 -6.82 3.83
CA VAL A 266 13.16 -7.47 3.03
C VAL A 266 13.12 -6.84 1.64
N ASP A 267 13.12 -7.68 0.59
CA ASP A 267 12.95 -7.22 -0.80
C ASP A 267 11.48 -6.88 -1.09
N VAL A 268 11.03 -5.71 -0.61
CA VAL A 268 9.66 -5.24 -0.82
C VAL A 268 9.49 -4.68 -2.23
N ARG A 269 8.45 -5.13 -2.93
CA ARG A 269 8.19 -4.84 -4.35
C ARG A 269 6.79 -4.30 -4.55
N VAL A 270 6.63 -3.39 -5.52
CA VAL A 270 5.31 -3.05 -6.08
C VAL A 270 4.81 -4.24 -6.91
N LEU A 271 3.70 -4.85 -6.48
CA LEU A 271 3.08 -6.03 -7.09
C LEU A 271 2.04 -5.69 -8.16
N ALA A 272 1.17 -4.72 -7.87
CA ALA A 272 0.06 -4.33 -8.73
C ALA A 272 -0.19 -2.83 -8.65
N VAL A 273 -0.89 -2.32 -9.67
CA VAL A 273 -1.40 -0.95 -9.79
C VAL A 273 -2.87 -1.08 -10.18
N THR A 274 -3.72 -0.20 -9.66
CA THR A 274 -5.16 -0.22 -9.90
C THR A 274 -5.53 0.37 -11.26
N ASP A 275 -6.71 0.00 -11.78
CA ASP A 275 -7.34 0.59 -12.98
C ASP A 275 -6.47 0.67 -14.25
N MET A 276 -5.86 -0.46 -14.58
CA MET A 276 -5.37 -0.84 -15.92
C MET A 276 -4.17 -0.10 -16.50
N PHE A 277 -3.45 0.75 -15.74
CA PHE A 277 -2.17 1.28 -16.21
C PHE A 277 -0.97 0.59 -15.57
N THR A 278 0.02 0.32 -16.41
CA THR A 278 1.31 -0.17 -15.92
C THR A 278 2.01 0.87 -15.04
N ALA A 279 1.67 2.15 -15.20
CA ALA A 279 2.10 3.24 -14.35
C ALA A 279 1.04 3.60 -13.31
N ALA A 280 1.46 3.85 -12.07
CA ALA A 280 0.70 4.58 -11.05
C ALA A 280 1.25 6.03 -10.96
N GLY A 281 0.36 7.01 -10.98
CA GLY A 281 0.62 8.40 -10.66
C GLY A 281 0.30 8.75 -9.20
N PRO A 282 0.41 10.04 -8.82
CA PRO A 282 -0.01 10.50 -7.50
C PRO A 282 -1.49 10.25 -7.26
N ARG A 283 -1.82 9.72 -6.08
CA ARG A 283 -3.15 9.25 -5.63
C ARG A 283 -3.66 7.94 -6.23
N ASP A 284 -2.88 7.25 -7.05
CA ASP A 284 -3.21 5.87 -7.44
C ASP A 284 -2.88 4.88 -6.32
N VAL A 285 -3.60 3.76 -6.28
CA VAL A 285 -3.38 2.69 -5.30
C VAL A 285 -2.48 1.60 -5.88
N ILE A 286 -1.56 1.12 -5.04
CA ILE A 286 -0.64 0.03 -5.36
C ILE A 286 -0.72 -1.08 -4.32
N ALA A 287 -0.45 -2.32 -4.73
CA ALA A 287 -0.20 -3.42 -3.81
C ALA A 287 1.33 -3.60 -3.64
N ILE A 288 1.79 -3.80 -2.41
CA ILE A 288 3.20 -4.08 -2.08
C ILE A 288 3.38 -5.46 -1.45
N SER A 289 4.55 -6.07 -1.66
CA SER A 289 4.88 -7.44 -1.22
C SER A 289 5.33 -7.55 0.25
N ALA A 290 4.71 -6.77 1.13
CA ALA A 290 4.93 -6.82 2.57
C ALA A 290 3.64 -6.45 3.32
N GLY A 291 3.46 -7.07 4.48
CA GLY A 291 2.31 -6.92 5.36
C GLY A 291 2.69 -7.13 6.83
N ARG A 292 1.71 -7.49 7.66
CA ARG A 292 1.88 -7.66 9.11
C ARG A 292 2.99 -8.65 9.48
N ALA A 293 3.16 -9.72 8.70
CA ALA A 293 4.18 -10.73 8.94
C ALA A 293 5.62 -10.21 8.73
N GLN A 294 5.78 -9.06 8.06
CA GLN A 294 7.05 -8.35 7.90
C GLN A 294 7.17 -7.11 8.80
N GLY A 295 6.14 -6.79 9.61
CA GLY A 295 6.13 -5.59 10.45
C GLY A 295 5.66 -4.32 9.73
N VAL A 296 4.90 -4.45 8.65
CA VAL A 296 4.17 -3.34 8.01
C VAL A 296 2.80 -3.18 8.67
N ASP A 297 2.33 -1.95 8.78
CA ASP A 297 1.05 -1.54 9.34
C ASP A 297 0.46 -0.32 8.60
N ASN A 298 -0.74 0.10 9.01
CA ASN A 298 -1.46 1.24 8.44
C ASN A 298 -0.78 2.55 8.88
N GLY A 299 -0.20 3.30 7.95
CA GLY A 299 0.62 4.48 8.22
C GLY A 299 2.08 4.31 7.80
N THR A 300 2.59 3.08 7.68
CA THR A 300 3.96 2.85 7.16
C THR A 300 4.16 3.48 5.77
N VAL A 301 5.24 4.24 5.60
CA VAL A 301 5.62 4.87 4.31
C VAL A 301 6.89 4.25 3.72
N PHE A 302 6.85 3.99 2.41
CA PHE A 302 8.01 3.58 1.63
C PHE A 302 8.43 4.65 0.60
N SER A 303 9.72 4.71 0.30
CA SER A 303 10.22 5.33 -0.94
C SER A 303 10.20 4.30 -2.06
N LEU A 304 9.78 4.70 -3.26
CA LEU A 304 9.59 3.81 -4.41
C LEU A 304 10.63 4.10 -5.49
N TRP A 305 11.37 3.07 -5.88
CA TRP A 305 12.54 3.19 -6.76
C TRP A 305 12.43 2.28 -7.97
N ARG A 306 12.75 2.83 -9.15
CA ARG A 306 13.02 2.03 -10.35
C ARG A 306 14.34 1.28 -10.13
N PRO A 307 14.35 -0.06 -10.14
CA PRO A 307 15.60 -0.81 -10.03
C PRO A 307 16.45 -0.57 -11.27
N GLY A 308 17.74 -0.40 -11.04
CA GLY A 308 18.78 -0.11 -12.01
C GLY A 308 18.77 -1.06 -13.21
N ARG A 309 19.10 -0.49 -14.37
CA ARG A 309 18.90 -1.14 -15.68
C ARG A 309 20.19 -1.28 -16.43
N HIS A 310 20.26 -2.30 -17.28
CA HIS A 310 21.50 -2.66 -17.96
C HIS A 310 21.40 -2.36 -19.45
N VAL A 311 22.10 -1.31 -19.89
CA VAL A 311 22.20 -0.91 -21.31
C VAL A 311 23.33 -1.68 -21.99
N ALA A 312 23.27 -1.83 -23.31
CA ALA A 312 24.34 -2.46 -24.08
C ALA A 312 25.59 -1.57 -24.11
N HIS A 313 26.77 -2.13 -23.85
CA HIS A 313 28.02 -1.39 -23.84
C HIS A 313 28.53 -1.15 -25.27
N ARG A 314 27.81 -0.35 -26.07
CA ARG A 314 28.06 -0.12 -27.50
C ARG A 314 29.49 0.37 -27.81
N MET A 315 30.12 1.15 -26.92
CA MET A 315 31.52 1.58 -27.08
C MET A 315 32.56 0.44 -27.07
N LYS A 316 32.27 -0.69 -26.42
CA LYS A 316 33.15 -1.87 -26.33
C LYS A 316 32.69 -3.01 -27.23
N TYR A 317 31.40 -3.02 -27.58
CA TYR A 317 30.76 -4.02 -28.44
C TYR A 317 29.82 -3.30 -29.44
N PRO A 318 30.34 -2.59 -30.46
CA PRO A 318 29.54 -1.75 -31.35
C PRO A 318 28.53 -2.53 -32.19
N THR A 319 28.83 -3.80 -32.52
CA THR A 319 27.93 -4.72 -33.25
C THR A 319 27.00 -5.52 -32.33
N SER A 320 26.89 -5.19 -31.05
CA SER A 320 26.05 -5.91 -30.09
C SER A 320 24.56 -5.74 -30.38
N SER A 321 23.89 -6.85 -30.70
CA SER A 321 22.42 -6.95 -30.81
C SER A 321 21.68 -6.97 -29.47
N ARG A 322 22.39 -6.89 -28.33
CA ARG A 322 21.76 -6.84 -26.99
C ARG A 322 20.86 -5.61 -26.87
N MET A 323 19.64 -5.83 -26.37
CA MET A 323 18.71 -4.76 -26.02
C MET A 323 19.17 -3.97 -24.79
N ASP A 324 18.84 -2.69 -24.78
CA ASP A 324 18.92 -1.81 -23.61
C ASP A 324 17.79 -2.11 -22.59
N ASP A 325 17.78 -1.45 -21.43
CA ASP A 325 16.79 -1.62 -20.34
C ASP A 325 16.69 -3.04 -19.69
N SER A 326 17.77 -3.84 -19.75
CA SER A 326 17.73 -5.21 -19.21
C SER A 326 17.81 -5.27 -17.68
N LEU A 327 17.09 -6.22 -17.09
CA LEU A 327 17.14 -6.57 -15.66
C LEU A 327 18.41 -7.34 -15.27
N SER A 328 19.11 -7.97 -16.21
CA SER A 328 20.22 -8.88 -15.92
C SER A 328 21.58 -8.27 -16.22
N THR A 329 22.53 -8.49 -15.31
CA THR A 329 23.96 -8.18 -15.48
C THR A 329 24.58 -9.08 -16.55
N GLY A 330 25.71 -8.68 -17.13
CA GLY A 330 26.46 -9.56 -18.02
C GLY A 330 27.54 -8.87 -18.83
N ALA A 331 28.44 -9.69 -19.41
CA ALA A 331 29.49 -9.20 -20.29
C ALA A 331 28.91 -8.41 -21.48
N GLY A 332 29.39 -7.18 -21.66
CA GLY A 332 28.90 -6.27 -22.69
C GLY A 332 27.66 -5.45 -22.33
N ARG A 333 27.37 -5.30 -21.02
CA ARG A 333 26.38 -4.34 -20.50
C ARG A 333 27.04 -3.30 -19.59
N VAL A 334 26.36 -2.16 -19.42
CA VAL A 334 26.67 -1.14 -18.41
C VAL A 334 25.47 -1.06 -17.45
N SER A 335 25.72 -1.15 -16.15
CA SER A 335 24.70 -0.98 -15.12
C SER A 335 24.42 0.51 -14.89
N LEU A 336 23.13 0.88 -14.88
CA LEU A 336 22.64 2.18 -14.45
C LEU A 336 22.20 2.11 -12.97
N PRO A 337 22.27 3.21 -12.22
CA PRO A 337 21.79 3.26 -10.84
C PRO A 337 20.27 3.10 -10.74
N ASP A 338 19.79 2.82 -9.53
CA ASP A 338 18.38 2.91 -9.19
C ASP A 338 17.90 4.37 -9.28
N GLU A 339 16.62 4.59 -9.62
CA GLU A 339 16.05 5.93 -9.75
C GLU A 339 14.83 6.11 -8.84
N TYR A 340 14.85 7.11 -7.95
CA TYR A 340 13.68 7.49 -7.15
C TYR A 340 12.49 7.87 -8.06
N ALA A 341 11.29 7.46 -7.65
CA ALA A 341 10.05 7.75 -8.35
C ALA A 341 9.03 8.52 -7.50
N ALA A 342 8.63 7.97 -6.34
CA ALA A 342 7.61 8.56 -5.47
C ALA A 342 7.72 8.02 -4.03
N HIS A 343 6.95 8.58 -3.10
CA HIS A 343 6.62 7.90 -1.84
C HIS A 343 5.27 7.20 -1.95
N ALA A 344 5.02 6.18 -1.13
CA ALA A 344 3.69 5.61 -0.95
C ALA A 344 3.42 5.24 0.52
N MET A 345 2.23 5.58 1.01
CA MET A 345 1.79 5.33 2.39
C MET A 345 0.80 4.17 2.41
N VAL A 346 1.06 3.16 3.24
CA VAL A 346 0.16 2.03 3.48
C VAL A 346 -1.09 2.52 4.20
N PHE A 347 -2.27 2.18 3.66
CA PHE A 347 -3.57 2.48 4.28
C PHE A 347 -4.37 1.21 4.59
N ARG A 348 -3.97 0.05 4.04
CA ARG A 348 -4.58 -1.23 4.41
C ARG A 348 -3.57 -2.37 4.36
N THR A 349 -3.33 -2.96 5.52
CA THR A 349 -2.36 -4.03 5.70
C THR A 349 -3.04 -5.40 5.80
N PHE A 350 -2.54 -6.40 5.08
CA PHE A 350 -2.85 -7.83 5.23
C PHE A 350 -1.60 -8.60 5.69
N ASP A 351 -1.60 -9.92 5.72
CA ASP A 351 -0.51 -10.66 6.36
C ASP A 351 0.81 -10.62 5.58
N ASN A 352 0.75 -10.78 4.25
CA ASN A 352 1.92 -10.78 3.34
C ASN A 352 1.86 -9.73 2.21
N VAL A 353 0.79 -8.93 2.16
CA VAL A 353 0.52 -7.91 1.16
C VAL A 353 -0.08 -6.68 1.85
N SER A 354 0.17 -5.48 1.33
CA SER A 354 -0.52 -4.26 1.77
C SER A 354 -0.91 -3.40 0.58
N TYR A 355 -2.00 -2.65 0.74
CA TYR A 355 -2.35 -1.55 -0.17
C TYR A 355 -1.77 -0.24 0.34
N ALA A 356 -1.09 0.47 -0.57
CA ALA A 356 -0.53 1.79 -0.33
C ALA A 356 -1.03 2.80 -1.37
N LEU A 357 -1.22 4.04 -0.94
CA LEU A 357 -1.56 5.17 -1.80
C LEU A 357 -0.25 5.82 -2.25
N VAL A 358 -0.06 5.98 -3.56
CA VAL A 358 1.09 6.72 -4.09
C VAL A 358 0.91 8.20 -3.76
N MET A 359 1.87 8.78 -3.04
CA MET A 359 1.89 10.19 -2.66
C MET A 359 2.47 11.04 -3.80
N GLN A 360 2.91 12.27 -3.53
CA GLN A 360 3.67 13.02 -4.53
C GLN A 360 4.97 12.31 -4.94
N GLY A 361 5.31 12.43 -6.21
CA GLY A 361 6.48 11.81 -6.83
C GLY A 361 6.92 12.53 -8.10
N VAL A 362 8.15 12.25 -8.54
CA VAL A 362 8.80 12.84 -9.71
C VAL A 362 8.70 11.97 -10.96
N LYS A 363 8.41 10.67 -10.80
CA LYS A 363 8.22 9.72 -11.91
C LYS A 363 7.04 8.79 -11.61
N PRO A 364 6.35 8.27 -12.64
CA PRO A 364 5.32 7.25 -12.45
C PRO A 364 5.90 5.97 -11.83
N VAL A 365 5.22 5.46 -10.81
CA VAL A 365 5.52 4.19 -10.13
C VAL A 365 5.12 3.04 -11.04
N ARG A 366 5.84 1.92 -10.99
CA ARG A 366 5.63 0.76 -11.89
C ARG A 366 5.79 -0.56 -11.13
N VAL A 367 5.01 -1.58 -11.48
CA VAL A 367 5.17 -2.95 -10.95
C VAL A 367 6.61 -3.43 -11.14
N GLY A 368 7.17 -4.06 -10.11
CA GLY A 368 8.56 -4.48 -10.00
C GLY A 368 9.51 -3.43 -9.41
N PHE A 369 9.04 -2.21 -9.12
CA PHE A 369 9.82 -1.20 -8.38
C PHE A 369 10.13 -1.67 -6.95
N ASN A 370 11.29 -1.28 -6.44
CA ASN A 370 11.64 -1.50 -5.04
C ASN A 370 10.79 -0.57 -4.17
N ALA A 371 10.32 -1.06 -3.04
CA ALA A 371 9.87 -0.23 -1.92
C ALA A 371 10.96 -0.30 -0.85
N LEU A 372 11.59 0.83 -0.56
CA LEU A 372 12.72 0.95 0.37
C LEU A 372 12.33 1.84 1.56
N HIS A 373 13.18 1.86 2.58
CA HIS A 373 13.08 2.83 3.66
C HIS A 373 12.92 4.26 3.09
N PRO A 374 12.06 5.13 3.63
CA PRO A 374 11.81 6.46 3.07
C PRO A 374 13.10 7.30 2.93
N ASP A 375 14.03 7.22 3.89
CA ASP A 375 15.37 7.84 3.86
C ASP A 375 16.38 7.27 2.85
N ALA A 376 16.03 6.30 1.99
CA ALA A 376 16.95 5.75 0.99
C ALA A 376 17.47 6.83 0.03
N LYS A 377 18.69 6.66 -0.49
CA LYS A 377 19.39 7.60 -1.38
C LYS A 377 20.05 6.88 -2.56
#